data_AF-A0A2V7VJJ6-F1
#
_entry.id   AF-A0A2V7VJJ6-F1
#
_cell.length_a   1.000
_cell.length_b   1.000
_cell.length_c   1.000
_cell.angle_alpha   90.00
_cell.angle_beta   90.00
_cell.angle_gamma   90.00
#
_symmetry.space_group_name_H-M   'P 1'
#
loop_
_entity.id
_entity.type
_entity.pdbx_description
1 polymer ?
#
loop_
_entity_poly.entity_id
_entity_poly.type
_entity_poly.pdbx_seq_one_letter_code
_entity_poly.pdbx_strand_id
1 'polypeptide(L)'
;MPKTTDALDTIVKVLSPYLGETMARAAARAHCEKLGIPVDSAEMSREHLDALVRKFAQGLNIFVGREKSAAVVSEIHAAIAARGAS
;
A
#
# COMPACT_ATOMS: atom_id res chain seq x y z
N MET A 1 -13.24 1.26 7.64
CA MET A 1 -11.82 1.26 7.17
C MET A 1 -11.42 2.70 6.88
N PRO A 2 -10.13 3.09 6.74
CA PRO A 2 -9.80 4.46 6.36
C PRO A 2 -10.31 4.78 4.94
N LYS A 3 -10.43 6.08 4.63
CA LYS A 3 -10.65 6.56 3.26
C LYS A 3 -9.54 6.04 2.34
N THR A 4 -9.88 5.79 1.08
CA THR A 4 -8.92 5.21 0.13
C THR A 4 -7.69 6.10 -0.03
N THR A 5 -7.87 7.41 -0.19
CA THR A 5 -6.77 8.39 -0.24
C THR A 5 -5.85 8.33 0.98
N ASP A 6 -6.42 8.34 2.19
CA ASP A 6 -5.66 8.25 3.44
C ASP A 6 -4.82 6.98 3.52
N ALA A 7 -5.40 5.86 3.12
CA ALA A 7 -4.71 4.60 3.16
C ALA A 7 -3.58 4.53 2.13
N LEU A 8 -3.78 5.08 0.94
CA LEU A 8 -2.74 5.20 -0.07
C LEU A 8 -1.59 6.11 0.38
N ASP A 9 -1.89 7.23 1.02
CA ASP A 9 -0.83 8.09 1.59
C ASP A 9 -0.05 7.36 2.69
N THR A 10 -0.71 6.52 3.48
CA THR A 10 -0.06 5.68 4.50
C THR A 10 0.88 4.67 3.84
N ILE A 11 0.40 3.97 2.81
CA ILE A 11 1.19 3.01 2.04
C ILE A 11 2.39 3.71 1.38
N VAL A 12 2.19 4.86 0.76
CA VAL A 12 3.26 5.65 0.13
C VAL A 12 4.34 6.02 1.15
N LYS A 13 3.94 6.46 2.36
CA LYS A 13 4.90 6.79 3.43
C LYS A 13 5.75 5.59 3.82
N VAL A 14 5.14 4.41 3.99
CA VAL A 14 5.86 3.17 4.32
C VAL A 14 6.78 2.72 3.17
N LEU A 15 6.36 2.88 1.92
CA LEU A 15 7.14 2.47 0.75
C LEU A 15 8.28 3.43 0.38
N SER A 16 8.16 4.72 0.74
CA SER A 16 9.09 5.77 0.32
C SER A 16 10.56 5.53 0.70
N PRO A 17 10.91 4.99 1.88
CA PRO A 17 12.30 4.65 2.22
C PRO A 17 12.91 3.56 1.32
N TYR A 18 12.09 2.74 0.67
CA TYR A 18 12.54 1.61 -0.15
C TYR A 18 12.53 1.91 -1.65
N LEU A 19 11.58 2.74 -2.10
CA LEU A 19 11.34 3.03 -3.50
C LEU A 19 11.61 4.51 -3.87
N GLY A 20 11.72 5.41 -2.89
CA GLY A 20 11.61 6.85 -3.12
C GLY A 20 10.15 7.29 -3.30
N GLU A 21 9.85 8.51 -2.84
CA GLU A 21 8.47 9.01 -2.76
C GLU A 21 7.75 9.03 -4.12
N THR A 22 8.41 9.56 -5.16
CA THR A 22 7.82 9.65 -6.51
C THR A 22 7.42 8.28 -7.04
N MET A 23 8.28 7.27 -6.90
CA MET A 23 7.99 5.92 -7.38
C MET A 23 6.93 5.24 -6.51
N ALA A 24 6.96 5.44 -5.19
CA ALA A 24 5.93 4.91 -4.30
C ALA A 24 4.54 5.43 -4.68
N ARG A 25 4.40 6.74 -4.94
CA ARG A 25 3.14 7.36 -5.40
C ARG A 25 2.70 6.82 -6.77
N ALA A 26 3.62 6.76 -7.73
CA ALA A 26 3.32 6.25 -9.06
C ALA A 26 2.88 4.78 -9.04
N ALA A 27 3.56 3.94 -8.26
CA ALA A 27 3.23 2.52 -8.11
C ALA A 27 1.88 2.32 -7.43
N ALA A 28 1.59 3.07 -6.36
CA ALA A 28 0.29 3.02 -5.67
C ALA A 28 -0.86 3.37 -6.61
N ARG A 29 -0.74 4.46 -7.35
CA ARG A 29 -1.75 4.87 -8.34
C ARG A 29 -1.92 3.83 -9.45
N ALA A 30 -0.82 3.37 -10.04
CA ALA A 30 -0.85 2.39 -11.13
C ALA A 30 -1.46 1.05 -10.69
N HIS A 31 -1.21 0.60 -9.46
CA HIS A 31 -1.82 -0.62 -8.94
C HIS A 31 -3.30 -0.42 -8.62
N CYS A 32 -3.72 0.73 -8.09
CA CYS A 32 -5.14 1.03 -7.88
C CYS A 32 -5.91 1.01 -9.19
N GLU A 33 -5.38 1.66 -10.23
CA GLU A 33 -5.97 1.68 -11.57
C GLU A 33 -6.10 0.26 -12.13
N LYS A 34 -5.03 -0.55 -12.08
CA LYS A 34 -5.05 -1.94 -12.55
C LYS A 34 -6.01 -2.85 -11.77
N LEU A 35 -6.25 -2.56 -10.50
CA LEU A 35 -7.15 -3.32 -9.64
C LEU A 35 -8.59 -2.78 -9.66
N GLY A 36 -8.85 -1.68 -10.38
CA GLY A 36 -10.15 -1.01 -10.39
C GLY A 36 -10.52 -0.41 -9.04
N ILE A 37 -9.54 -0.05 -8.20
CA ILE A 37 -9.77 0.56 -6.89
C ILE A 37 -10.02 2.07 -7.10
N PRO A 38 -11.25 2.56 -6.84
CA PRO A 38 -11.55 3.99 -6.95
C PRO A 38 -10.83 4.77 -5.84
N VAL A 39 -9.88 5.61 -6.24
CA VAL A 39 -9.07 6.41 -5.30
C VAL A 39 -9.94 7.41 -4.52
N ASP A 40 -10.97 7.94 -5.16
CA ASP A 40 -11.89 8.92 -4.57
C ASP A 40 -13.05 8.29 -3.78
N SER A 41 -13.01 6.97 -3.52
CA SER A 41 -14.06 6.31 -2.75
C SER A 41 -14.01 6.64 -1.26
N ALA A 42 -15.20 6.58 -0.63
CA ALA A 42 -15.38 6.91 0.78
C ALA A 42 -14.56 5.99 1.71
N GLU A 43 -14.42 4.71 1.38
CA GLU A 43 -13.63 3.77 2.18
C GLU A 43 -12.88 2.76 1.30
N MET A 44 -11.71 2.36 1.75
CA MET A 44 -10.99 1.22 1.18
C MET A 44 -11.50 -0.07 1.80
N SER A 45 -12.01 -1.00 0.99
CA SER A 45 -12.37 -2.33 1.50
C SER A 45 -11.14 -3.14 1.88
N ARG A 46 -11.34 -4.14 2.74
CA ARG A 46 -10.26 -5.04 3.15
C ARG A 46 -9.73 -5.85 1.96
N GLU A 47 -10.63 -6.26 1.08
CA GLU A 47 -10.29 -7.02 -0.13
C GLU A 47 -9.41 -6.20 -1.07
N HIS A 48 -9.71 -4.92 -1.25
CA HIS A 48 -8.89 -4.01 -2.05
C HIS A 48 -7.53 -3.77 -1.43
N LEU A 49 -7.47 -3.59 -0.11
CA LEU A 49 -6.20 -3.46 0.61
C LEU A 49 -5.33 -4.70 0.43
N ASP A 50 -5.88 -5.88 0.69
CA ASP A 50 -5.14 -7.14 0.58
C ASP A 50 -4.66 -7.38 -0.85
N ALA A 51 -5.48 -7.07 -1.86
CA ALA A 51 -5.09 -7.16 -3.27
C ALA A 51 -3.94 -6.20 -3.61
N LEU A 52 -4.02 -4.95 -3.14
CA LEU A 52 -3.00 -3.93 -3.36
C LEU A 52 -1.66 -4.30 -2.69
N VAL A 53 -1.71 -4.71 -1.43
CA VAL A 53 -0.52 -5.13 -0.68
C VAL A 53 0.15 -6.34 -1.32
N ARG A 54 -0.63 -7.30 -1.84
CA ARG A 54 -0.09 -8.44 -2.60
C ARG A 54 0.67 -8.00 -3.84
N LYS A 55 0.20 -6.97 -4.56
CA LYS A 55 0.93 -6.42 -5.72
C LYS A 55 2.24 -5.77 -5.32
N PHE A 56 2.26 -5.02 -4.22
CA PHE A 56 3.50 -4.47 -3.68
C PHE A 56 4.48 -5.56 -3.23
N ALA A 57 4.01 -6.58 -2.51
CA ALA A 57 4.85 -7.70 -2.07
C ALA A 57 5.55 -8.39 -3.26
N GLN A 58 4.84 -8.57 -4.38
CA GLN A 58 5.41 -9.14 -5.61
C GLN A 58 6.54 -8.28 -6.18
N GLY A 59 6.33 -6.95 -6.27
CA GLY A 59 7.36 -6.03 -6.74
C GLY A 59 8.54 -5.94 -5.77
N LEU A 60 8.27 -5.73 -4.49
CA LEU A 60 9.28 -5.59 -3.43
C LEU A 60 10.17 -6.82 -3.31
N ASN A 61 9.64 -8.02 -3.54
CA ASN A 61 10.46 -9.24 -3.57
C ASN A 61 11.63 -9.14 -4.58
N ILE A 62 11.43 -8.44 -5.70
CA ILE A 62 12.44 -8.24 -6.75
C ILE A 62 13.44 -7.15 -6.33
N PHE A 63 12.96 -6.06 -5.73
CA PHE A 63 13.79 -4.89 -5.40
C PHE A 63 14.60 -5.05 -4.11
N VAL A 64 13.98 -5.62 -3.06
CA VAL A 64 14.56 -5.65 -1.70
C VAL A 64 14.73 -7.07 -1.15
N GLY A 65 14.30 -8.09 -1.90
CA GLY A 65 14.34 -9.49 -1.48
C GLY A 65 13.15 -9.88 -0.60
N ARG A 66 12.97 -11.21 -0.43
CA ARG A 66 11.79 -11.79 0.23
C ARG A 66 11.62 -11.35 1.69
N GLU A 67 12.72 -11.35 2.45
CA GLU A 67 12.69 -11.05 3.89
C GLU A 67 12.28 -9.59 4.14
N LYS A 68 12.93 -8.63 3.48
CA LYS A 68 12.57 -7.21 3.60
C LYS A 68 11.17 -6.93 3.07
N SER A 69 10.78 -7.56 1.97
CA SER A 69 9.42 -7.44 1.43
C SER A 69 8.35 -7.85 2.47
N ALA A 70 8.56 -8.97 3.16
CA ALA A 70 7.65 -9.41 4.23
C ALA A 70 7.58 -8.43 5.40
N ALA A 71 8.73 -7.84 5.80
CA ALA A 71 8.76 -6.81 6.83
C ALA A 71 7.97 -5.56 6.42
N VAL A 72 8.16 -5.07 5.19
CA VAL A 72 7.43 -3.90 4.67
C VAL A 72 5.93 -4.15 4.60
N VAL A 73 5.51 -5.34 4.16
CA VAL A 73 4.09 -5.73 4.14
C VAL A 73 3.48 -5.70 5.54
N SER A 74 4.20 -6.23 6.54
CA SER A 74 3.77 -6.19 7.94
C SER A 74 3.61 -4.75 8.44
N GLU A 75 4.56 -3.87 8.10
CA GLU A 75 4.53 -2.46 8.45
C GLU A 75 3.33 -1.72 7.83
N ILE A 76 3.00 -2.01 6.56
CA ILE A 76 1.81 -1.46 5.90
C ILE A 76 0.54 -1.84 6.67
N HIS A 77 0.37 -3.12 7.00
CA HIS A 77 -0.81 -3.58 7.74
C HIS A 77 -0.90 -2.94 9.12
N ALA A 78 0.22 -2.86 9.85
CA ALA A 78 0.27 -2.22 11.17
C ALA A 78 -0.08 -0.73 11.09
N ALA A 79 0.47 0.00 10.11
CA ALA A 79 0.21 1.42 9.93
C ALA A 79 -1.26 1.71 9.58
N ILE A 80 -1.88 0.88 8.76
CA ILE A 80 -3.31 1.01 8.42
C ILE A 80 -4.20 0.67 9.61
N ALA A 81 -3.88 -0.39 10.35
CA ALA A 81 -4.64 -0.77 11.54
C ALA A 81 -4.62 0.33 12.60
N ALA A 82 -3.48 0.98 12.82
CA ALA A 82 -3.35 2.10 13.74
C ALA A 82 -4.26 3.30 13.37
N ARG A 83 -4.51 3.54 12.08
CA ARG A 83 -5.43 4.59 11.62
C ARG A 83 -6.91 4.20 11.72
N GLY A 84 -7.23 2.91 11.63
CA GLY A 84 -8.60 2.41 11.77
C GLY A 84 -9.09 2.26 13.22
N ALA A 85 -8.17 2.34 14.18
CA ALA A 85 -8.47 2.31 15.62
C ALA A 85 -8.65 3.71 16.24
N SER A 86 -8.57 4.76 15.41
CA SER A 86 -8.72 6.18 15.79
C SER A 86 -10.10 6.72 15.41
#